data_AF-A0A8B6D8Q8-F1
#
_entry.id   AF-A0A8B6D8Q8-F1
#
_cell.length_a   1.000
_cell.length_b   1.000
_cell.length_c   1.000
_cell.angle_alpha   90.00
_cell.angle_beta   90.00
_cell.angle_gamma   90.00
#
_symmetry.space_group_name_H-M   'P 1'
#
loop_
_entity.id
_entity.type
_entity.pdbx_description
1 polymer ?
#
loop_
_entity_poly.entity_id
_entity_poly.type
_entity_poly.pdbx_seq_one_letter_code
_entity_poly.pdbx_strand_id
1 'polypeptide(L)'
;MKCELYLKHPVYTILHYSSSFMDETLYNKLLKREKTISATTVGGGYINGTAESIATSGLVWTLAPFGIFIGLILGGLLFAKKMRDHNYLTMLDPCQEVYGNALVFMVYLASLCGDVFWTASILSALGTSLSVIVNIPLTVAIVTSSAVTIIYTMIGQMISVAYTDIAQLLFITFGLVLSLPFILTNENVGDISKSSDTWVGTFDISFAGQWWDLFVAMTLGTIPWQSYFQRVLSVRSGRQAQILSVVGASSAVILVIPSVIIGAVATNADWNKTNLGQSPMDLNQGSMVLPLVLQNFTPNVVAVIGLGAISAAVMSSMDSSILGSSSMFTYNIYAQLFRTK
;
A
#
# COMPACT_ATOMS: atom_id res chain seq x y z
N MET A 1 -19.96 -29.58 29.51
CA MET A 1 -20.72 -28.55 30.24
C MET A 1 -19.77 -27.49 30.84
N LYS A 2 -18.97 -26.84 29.99
CA LYS A 2 -18.04 -25.74 30.33
C LYS A 2 -17.92 -24.75 29.15
N CYS A 3 -18.99 -24.61 28.34
CA CYS A 3 -19.03 -23.76 27.14
C CYS A 3 -19.98 -22.55 27.26
N GLU A 4 -20.69 -22.35 28.38
CA GLU A 4 -21.75 -21.32 28.45
C GLU A 4 -21.43 -20.08 29.31
N LEU A 5 -20.26 -19.99 29.94
CA LEU A 5 -19.95 -18.88 30.86
C LEU A 5 -19.04 -17.77 30.30
N TYR A 6 -18.49 -17.91 29.09
CA TYR A 6 -17.69 -16.85 28.44
C TYR A 6 -18.51 -15.86 27.58
N LEU A 7 -19.84 -16.01 27.54
CA LEU A 7 -20.76 -15.23 26.68
C LEU A 7 -21.21 -13.87 27.25
N LYS A 8 -20.60 -13.37 28.34
CA LYS A 8 -20.99 -12.10 28.99
C LYS A 8 -19.86 -11.07 29.11
N HIS A 9 -19.03 -10.92 28.08
CA HIS A 9 -18.03 -9.84 28.02
C HIS A 9 -18.34 -8.80 26.93
N PRO A 10 -18.32 -7.48 27.24
CA PRO A 10 -18.67 -6.42 26.28
C PRO A 10 -17.75 -6.32 25.05
N VAL A 11 -16.56 -6.94 25.08
CA VAL A 11 -15.62 -6.98 23.94
C VAL A 11 -16.05 -8.03 22.92
N TYR A 12 -16.52 -9.18 23.40
CA TYR A 12 -17.19 -10.15 22.53
C TYR A 12 -18.46 -9.55 21.94
N THR A 13 -19.21 -8.74 22.69
CA THR A 13 -20.42 -8.08 22.16
C THR A 13 -20.13 -7.16 20.98
N ILE A 14 -18.95 -6.54 20.84
CA ILE A 14 -18.62 -5.70 19.67
C ILE A 14 -18.31 -6.54 18.43
N LEU A 15 -17.62 -7.68 18.59
CA LEU A 15 -17.38 -8.64 17.52
C LEU A 15 -18.65 -9.46 17.18
N HIS A 16 -19.45 -9.83 18.19
CA HIS A 16 -20.69 -10.59 18.05
C HIS A 16 -21.88 -9.73 17.60
N TYR A 17 -21.93 -8.42 17.88
CA TYR A 17 -22.93 -7.53 17.25
C TYR A 17 -22.65 -7.36 15.76
N SER A 18 -21.37 -7.37 15.35
CA SER A 18 -21.02 -7.41 13.92
C SER A 18 -21.39 -8.75 13.26
N SER A 19 -21.45 -9.84 14.03
CA SER A 19 -21.83 -11.17 13.52
C SER A 19 -23.32 -11.48 13.66
N SER A 20 -24.06 -10.81 14.54
CA SER A 20 -25.50 -11.04 14.78
C SER A 20 -26.41 -10.35 13.75
N PHE A 21 -25.88 -9.40 12.98
CA PHE A 21 -26.55 -8.75 11.85
C PHE A 21 -26.10 -9.29 10.48
N MET A 22 -25.23 -10.31 10.48
CA MET A 22 -24.70 -10.89 9.26
C MET A 22 -25.47 -12.15 8.92
N ASP A 23 -26.45 -11.97 8.02
CA ASP A 23 -27.03 -13.06 7.23
C ASP A 23 -25.89 -13.96 6.73
N GLU A 24 -25.98 -15.26 7.05
CA GLU A 24 -24.97 -16.29 6.74
C GLU A 24 -24.66 -16.33 5.23
N THR A 25 -25.62 -15.84 4.43
CA THR A 25 -25.54 -15.64 2.98
C THR A 25 -24.64 -14.45 2.59
N LEU A 26 -24.63 -13.37 3.38
CA LEU A 26 -23.76 -12.20 3.22
C LEU A 26 -22.32 -12.52 3.66
N TYR A 27 -22.17 -13.33 4.72
CA TYR A 27 -20.87 -13.86 5.16
C TYR A 27 -20.23 -14.81 4.13
N ASN A 28 -21.05 -15.60 3.43
CA ASN A 28 -20.60 -16.42 2.29
C ASN A 28 -20.38 -15.59 1.00
N LYS A 29 -21.03 -14.43 0.84
CA LYS A 29 -20.67 -13.44 -0.20
C LYS A 29 -19.35 -12.73 0.09
N LEU A 30 -19.03 -12.47 1.37
CA LEU A 30 -17.74 -11.94 1.82
C LEU A 30 -16.58 -12.92 1.56
N LEU A 31 -16.85 -14.22 1.37
CA LEU A 31 -15.85 -15.22 0.97
C LEU A 31 -15.35 -15.07 -0.49
N LYS A 32 -15.94 -14.19 -1.32
CA LYS A 32 -15.31 -13.69 -2.57
C LYS A 32 -14.15 -12.70 -2.29
N ARG A 33 -13.39 -12.97 -1.23
CA ARG A 33 -12.31 -12.18 -0.61
C ARG A 33 -10.96 -12.33 -1.32
N GLU A 34 -10.96 -12.55 -2.63
CA GLU A 34 -9.74 -12.57 -3.47
C GLU A 34 -9.20 -11.16 -3.74
N LYS A 35 -10.05 -10.12 -3.65
CA LYS A 35 -9.72 -8.78 -4.17
C LYS A 35 -9.13 -7.81 -3.14
N THR A 36 -9.36 -8.00 -1.85
CA THR A 36 -8.93 -7.04 -0.80
C THR A 36 -7.45 -7.16 -0.43
N ILE A 37 -6.79 -8.30 -0.67
CA ILE A 37 -5.35 -8.46 -0.39
C ILE A 37 -4.50 -7.81 -1.48
N SER A 38 -4.90 -7.97 -2.74
CA SER A 38 -4.30 -7.27 -3.89
C SER A 38 -4.39 -5.75 -3.73
N ALA A 39 -5.54 -5.25 -3.23
CA ALA A 39 -5.81 -3.82 -3.09
C ALA A 39 -4.82 -3.08 -2.19
N THR A 40 -4.14 -3.78 -1.28
CA THR A 40 -3.35 -3.11 -0.23
C THR A 40 -1.87 -3.34 -0.35
N THR A 41 -1.46 -4.35 -1.10
CA THR A 41 -0.07 -4.43 -1.52
C THR A 41 0.28 -3.29 -2.48
N VAL A 42 -0.71 -2.81 -3.25
CA VAL A 42 -0.51 -1.75 -4.25
C VAL A 42 -0.97 -0.42 -3.68
N GLY A 43 -0.10 0.16 -2.86
CA GLY A 43 -0.37 1.45 -2.26
C GLY A 43 0.01 2.66 -3.12
N GLY A 44 -0.48 3.83 -2.74
CA GLY A 44 -0.09 5.09 -3.39
C GLY A 44 1.42 5.36 -3.30
N GLY A 45 2.04 5.08 -2.16
CA GLY A 45 3.50 5.15 -1.99
C GLY A 45 4.26 4.12 -2.84
N TYR A 46 3.68 2.93 -3.03
CA TYR A 46 4.25 1.90 -3.89
C TYR A 46 4.26 2.32 -5.36
N ILE A 47 3.14 2.82 -5.88
CA ILE A 47 3.03 3.28 -7.27
C ILE A 47 3.89 4.54 -7.50
N ASN A 48 3.73 5.56 -6.65
CA ASN A 48 4.42 6.83 -6.82
C ASN A 48 5.94 6.67 -6.63
N GLY A 49 6.37 5.98 -5.56
CA GLY A 49 7.78 5.74 -5.27
C GLY A 49 8.47 4.86 -6.32
N THR A 50 7.75 3.93 -6.95
CA THR A 50 8.31 3.14 -8.07
C THR A 50 8.61 4.04 -9.27
N ALA A 51 7.68 4.90 -9.66
CA ALA A 51 7.89 5.80 -10.79
C ALA A 51 8.99 6.83 -10.51
N GLU A 52 9.03 7.39 -9.30
CA GLU A 52 10.11 8.28 -8.84
C GLU A 52 11.48 7.57 -8.86
N SER A 53 11.55 6.35 -8.32
CA SER A 53 12.81 5.58 -8.26
C SER A 53 13.35 5.27 -9.65
N ILE A 54 12.49 4.93 -10.61
CA ILE A 54 12.90 4.66 -11.99
C ILE A 54 13.38 5.94 -12.67
N ALA A 55 12.68 7.05 -12.45
CA ALA A 55 13.04 8.33 -13.06
C ALA A 55 14.34 8.92 -12.48
N THR A 56 14.63 8.67 -11.21
CA THR A 56 15.83 9.21 -10.51
C THR A 56 17.04 8.29 -10.60
N SER A 57 16.82 7.00 -10.34
CA SER A 57 17.88 6.02 -10.02
C SER A 57 17.92 4.85 -11.00
N GLY A 58 16.89 4.69 -11.83
CA GLY A 58 16.74 3.59 -12.78
C GLY A 58 16.16 2.31 -12.17
N LEU A 59 15.64 1.44 -13.03
CA LEU A 59 14.96 0.18 -12.69
C LEU A 59 15.82 -0.75 -11.81
N VAL A 60 17.13 -0.78 -12.04
CA VAL A 60 18.09 -1.60 -11.26
C VAL A 60 18.06 -1.24 -9.77
N TRP A 61 17.78 0.02 -9.43
CA TRP A 61 17.70 0.50 -8.05
C TRP A 61 16.28 0.48 -7.47
N THR A 62 15.28 0.17 -8.30
CA THR A 62 13.87 0.06 -7.90
C THR A 62 13.58 -1.32 -7.31
N LEU A 63 14.12 -1.58 -6.13
CA LEU A 63 14.08 -2.89 -5.47
C LEU A 63 12.79 -3.19 -4.72
N ALA A 64 12.07 -2.15 -4.28
CA ALA A 64 10.88 -2.31 -3.43
C ALA A 64 9.80 -3.21 -4.07
N PRO A 65 9.43 -3.08 -5.37
CA PRO A 65 8.46 -3.97 -6.01
C PRO A 65 8.82 -5.45 -5.95
N PHE A 66 10.08 -5.78 -6.25
CA PHE A 66 10.57 -7.15 -6.24
C PHE A 66 10.74 -7.69 -4.83
N GLY A 67 11.25 -6.87 -3.90
CA GLY A 67 11.37 -7.23 -2.49
C GLY A 67 10.00 -7.52 -1.85
N ILE A 68 9.00 -6.66 -2.09
CA ILE A 68 7.63 -6.86 -1.60
C ILE A 68 7.02 -8.15 -2.18
N PHE A 69 7.23 -8.42 -3.48
CA PHE A 69 6.76 -9.65 -4.12
C PHE A 69 7.30 -10.91 -3.42
N ILE A 70 8.62 -10.98 -3.23
CA ILE A 70 9.27 -12.11 -2.57
C ILE A 70 8.87 -12.18 -1.09
N GLY A 71 8.85 -11.04 -0.41
CA GLY A 71 8.48 -10.92 1.00
C GLY A 71 7.07 -11.42 1.28
N LEU A 72 6.10 -11.09 0.43
CA LEU A 72 4.72 -11.60 0.56
C LEU A 72 4.60 -13.08 0.24
N ILE A 73 5.34 -13.61 -0.72
CA ILE A 73 5.39 -15.05 -0.99
C ILE A 73 5.96 -15.79 0.23
N LEU A 74 7.09 -15.34 0.77
CA LEU A 74 7.72 -15.94 1.95
C LEU A 74 6.83 -15.81 3.18
N GLY A 75 6.27 -14.62 3.43
CA GLY A 75 5.30 -14.34 4.48
C GLY A 75 4.07 -15.23 4.38
N GLY A 76 3.56 -15.42 3.16
CA GLY A 76 2.45 -16.31 2.84
C GLY A 76 2.77 -17.77 3.18
N LEU A 77 3.79 -18.32 2.53
CA LEU A 77 4.14 -19.73 2.62
C LEU A 77 4.57 -20.14 4.04
N LEU A 78 5.37 -19.33 4.72
CA LEU A 78 5.98 -19.67 6.01
C LEU A 78 5.10 -19.29 7.21
N PHE A 79 4.49 -18.10 7.19
CA PHE A 79 3.85 -17.54 8.39
C PHE A 79 2.33 -17.52 8.31
N ALA A 80 1.72 -17.26 7.14
CA ALA A 80 0.28 -17.00 7.06
C ALA A 80 -0.59 -18.14 7.59
N LYS A 81 -0.27 -19.39 7.23
CA LYS A 81 -0.99 -20.57 7.75
C LYS A 81 -0.84 -20.71 9.25
N LYS A 82 0.40 -20.65 9.76
CA LYS A 82 0.69 -20.82 11.20
C LYS A 82 -0.03 -19.75 12.02
N MET A 83 0.07 -18.49 11.59
CA MET A 83 -0.58 -17.36 12.24
C MET A 83 -2.10 -17.51 12.28
N ARG A 84 -2.68 -17.96 11.16
CA ARG A 84 -4.13 -18.14 11.08
C ARG A 84 -4.63 -19.34 11.90
N ASP A 85 -3.92 -20.46 11.86
CA ASP A 85 -4.34 -21.69 12.56
C ASP A 85 -4.32 -21.52 14.08
N HIS A 86 -3.49 -20.61 14.62
CA HIS A 86 -3.47 -20.24 16.04
C HIS A 86 -4.56 -19.22 16.43
N ASN A 87 -5.37 -18.74 15.48
CA ASN A 87 -6.40 -17.71 15.68
C ASN A 87 -5.86 -16.40 16.30
N TYR A 88 -4.63 -16.02 15.94
CA TYR A 88 -4.10 -14.70 16.31
C TYR A 88 -4.94 -13.58 15.69
N LEU A 89 -4.97 -12.44 16.37
CA LEU A 89 -5.65 -11.22 15.94
C LEU A 89 -4.66 -10.18 15.42
N THR A 90 -3.43 -10.16 15.92
CA THR A 90 -2.38 -9.26 15.41
C THR A 90 -1.07 -10.00 15.17
N MET A 91 -0.18 -9.36 14.41
CA MET A 91 1.16 -9.89 14.17
C MET A 91 2.04 -9.95 15.43
N LEU A 92 1.65 -9.23 16.49
CA LEU A 92 2.39 -9.16 17.75
C LEU A 92 2.04 -10.29 18.72
N ASP A 93 0.93 -10.99 18.51
CA ASP A 93 0.44 -12.04 19.41
C ASP A 93 1.48 -13.15 19.68
N PRO A 94 2.18 -13.72 18.67
CA PRO A 94 3.21 -14.74 18.95
C PRO A 94 4.36 -14.18 19.80
N CYS A 95 4.75 -12.93 19.56
CA CYS A 95 5.79 -12.27 20.36
C CYS A 95 5.32 -12.04 21.80
N GLN A 96 4.02 -11.80 21.99
CA GLN A 96 3.41 -11.59 23.29
C GLN A 96 3.37 -12.87 24.12
N GLU A 97 3.06 -14.01 23.50
CA GLU A 97 3.05 -15.31 24.15
C GLU A 97 4.45 -15.74 24.62
N VAL A 98 5.50 -15.42 23.84
CA VAL A 98 6.87 -15.86 24.14
C VAL A 98 7.62 -14.90 25.06
N TYR A 99 7.49 -13.59 24.85
CA TYR A 99 8.33 -12.58 25.51
C TYR A 99 7.57 -11.68 26.50
N GLY A 100 6.25 -11.80 26.57
CA GLY A 100 5.40 -11.01 27.45
C GLY A 100 5.19 -9.57 27.00
N ASN A 101 4.38 -8.84 27.79
CA ASN A 101 3.81 -7.55 27.38
C ASN A 101 4.84 -6.42 27.27
N ALA A 102 5.91 -6.43 28.07
CA ALA A 102 6.90 -5.36 28.09
C ALA A 102 7.72 -5.28 26.80
N LEU A 103 8.19 -6.42 26.29
CA LEU A 103 8.93 -6.45 25.02
C LEU A 103 8.01 -6.08 23.85
N VAL A 104 6.78 -6.60 23.85
CA VAL A 104 5.80 -6.30 22.80
C VAL A 104 5.47 -4.81 22.74
N PHE A 105 5.41 -4.11 23.88
CA PHE A 105 5.24 -2.66 23.87
C PHE A 105 6.39 -1.94 23.15
N MET A 106 7.64 -2.36 23.36
CA MET A 106 8.79 -1.79 22.65
C MET A 106 8.75 -2.08 21.15
N VAL A 107 8.41 -3.32 20.76
CA VAL A 107 8.26 -3.71 19.35
C VAL A 107 7.12 -2.95 18.69
N TYR A 108 5.99 -2.79 19.39
CA TYR A 108 4.87 -1.99 18.94
C TYR A 108 5.26 -0.53 18.70
N LEU A 109 6.05 0.08 19.60
CA LEU A 109 6.49 1.47 19.43
C LEU A 109 7.35 1.63 18.16
N ALA A 110 8.26 0.68 17.89
CA ALA A 110 9.03 0.67 16.66
C ALA A 110 8.13 0.52 15.42
N SER A 111 7.15 -0.40 15.46
CA SER A 111 6.17 -0.59 14.39
C SER A 111 5.32 0.66 14.15
N LEU A 112 4.87 1.33 15.23
CA LEU A 112 4.07 2.55 15.16
C LEU A 112 4.85 3.68 14.49
N CYS A 113 6.13 3.85 14.83
CA CYS A 113 6.99 4.83 14.17
C CYS A 113 7.09 4.56 12.66
N GLY A 114 7.26 3.29 12.27
CA GLY A 114 7.28 2.88 10.86
C GLY A 114 5.97 3.22 10.14
N ASP A 115 4.83 2.85 10.73
CA ASP A 115 3.50 3.15 10.17
C ASP A 115 3.23 4.66 10.06
N VAL A 116 3.74 5.47 11.00
CA VAL A 116 3.63 6.94 10.96
C VAL A 116 4.41 7.52 9.78
N PHE A 117 5.68 7.11 9.60
CA PHE A 117 6.48 7.59 8.46
C PHE A 117 5.92 7.12 7.12
N TRP A 118 5.43 5.88 7.06
CA TRP A 118 4.75 5.34 5.88
C TRP A 118 3.48 6.12 5.55
N THR A 119 2.63 6.39 6.56
CA THR A 119 1.40 7.17 6.39
C THR A 119 1.71 8.61 5.94
N ALA A 120 2.74 9.24 6.50
CA ALA A 120 3.17 10.58 6.09
C ALA A 120 3.63 10.61 4.63
N SER A 121 4.41 9.61 4.20
CA SER A 121 4.85 9.48 2.80
C SER A 121 3.66 9.32 1.84
N ILE A 122 2.69 8.47 2.19
CA ILE A 122 1.48 8.26 1.39
C ILE A 122 0.63 9.53 1.30
N LEU A 123 0.40 10.21 2.41
CA LEU A 123 -0.34 11.48 2.45
C LEU A 123 0.35 12.59 1.64
N SER A 124 1.68 12.61 1.62
CA SER A 124 2.44 13.49 0.74
C SER A 124 2.17 13.20 -0.74
N ALA A 125 2.12 11.92 -1.13
CA ALA A 125 1.77 11.52 -2.49
C ALA A 125 0.33 11.91 -2.90
N LEU A 126 -0.62 11.85 -1.95
CA LEU A 126 -1.99 12.35 -2.16
C LEU A 126 -2.01 13.85 -2.42
N GLY A 127 -1.36 14.62 -1.53
CA GLY A 127 -1.29 16.06 -1.66
C GLY A 127 -0.58 16.49 -2.93
N THR A 128 0.43 15.74 -3.36
CA THR A 128 1.11 15.95 -4.65
C THR A 128 0.15 15.79 -5.81
N SER A 129 -0.63 14.70 -5.85
CA SER A 129 -1.62 14.46 -6.90
C SER A 129 -2.69 15.56 -6.91
N LEU A 130 -3.18 15.97 -5.73
CA LEU A 130 -4.18 17.04 -5.60
C LEU A 130 -3.63 18.42 -5.99
N SER A 131 -2.39 18.72 -5.61
CA SER A 131 -1.69 19.95 -5.98
C SER A 131 -1.60 20.09 -7.50
N VAL A 132 -1.27 18.99 -8.19
CA VAL A 132 -1.20 18.94 -9.66
C VAL A 132 -2.59 19.10 -10.28
N ILE A 133 -3.63 18.42 -9.79
CA ILE A 133 -5.00 18.52 -10.35
C ILE A 133 -5.59 19.93 -10.17
N VAL A 134 -5.55 20.46 -8.94
CA VAL A 134 -6.27 21.69 -8.56
C VAL A 134 -5.38 22.93 -8.75
N ASN A 135 -4.10 22.73 -9.06
CA ASN A 135 -3.10 23.79 -9.19
C ASN A 135 -2.99 24.69 -7.94
N ILE A 136 -2.92 24.05 -6.77
CA ILE A 136 -2.76 24.71 -5.46
C ILE A 136 -1.39 24.41 -4.86
N PRO A 137 -0.87 25.26 -3.94
CA PRO A 137 0.42 25.02 -3.31
C PRO A 137 0.48 23.65 -2.61
N LEU A 138 1.59 22.93 -2.78
CA LEU A 138 1.78 21.55 -2.29
C LEU A 138 1.47 21.41 -0.79
N THR A 139 1.95 22.32 0.04
CA THR A 139 1.70 22.29 1.50
C THR A 139 0.20 22.35 1.82
N VAL A 140 -0.54 23.21 1.11
CA VAL A 140 -2.00 23.34 1.30
C VAL A 140 -2.69 22.06 0.84
N ALA A 141 -2.29 21.49 -0.30
CA ALA A 141 -2.83 20.25 -0.81
C ALA A 141 -2.59 19.07 0.15
N ILE A 142 -1.38 18.93 0.70
CA ILE A 142 -1.06 17.88 1.69
C ILE A 142 -1.89 18.05 2.94
N VAL A 143 -1.94 19.25 3.54
CA VAL A 143 -2.68 19.47 4.80
C VAL A 143 -4.18 19.23 4.61
N THR A 144 -4.77 19.76 3.54
CA THR A 144 -6.22 19.62 3.29
C THR A 144 -6.59 18.18 2.95
N SER A 145 -5.84 17.51 2.07
CA SER A 145 -6.09 16.11 1.73
C SER A 145 -5.87 15.18 2.92
N SER A 146 -4.84 15.42 3.75
CA SER A 146 -4.60 14.67 4.98
C SER A 146 -5.75 14.81 5.98
N ALA A 147 -6.22 16.05 6.21
CA ALA A 147 -7.33 16.30 7.14
C ALA A 147 -8.61 15.59 6.70
N VAL A 148 -8.98 15.71 5.42
CA VAL A 148 -10.14 15.00 4.86
C VAL A 148 -9.97 13.49 5.01
N THR A 149 -8.78 12.99 4.72
CA THR A 149 -8.50 11.55 4.75
C THR A 149 -8.63 10.99 6.16
N ILE A 150 -8.02 11.63 7.15
CA ILE A 150 -8.10 11.22 8.55
C ILE A 150 -9.57 11.19 9.02
N ILE A 151 -10.35 12.23 8.71
CA ILE A 151 -11.74 12.35 9.18
C ILE A 151 -12.60 11.19 8.65
N TYR A 152 -12.53 10.87 7.36
CA TYR A 152 -13.37 9.80 6.82
C TYR A 152 -12.88 8.42 7.28
N THR A 153 -11.57 8.19 7.42
CA THR A 153 -11.03 6.91 7.92
C THR A 153 -11.52 6.64 9.35
N MET A 154 -11.61 7.67 10.19
CA MET A 154 -12.14 7.55 11.56
C MET A 154 -13.63 7.13 11.59
N ILE A 155 -14.42 7.51 10.57
CA ILE A 155 -15.86 7.23 10.50
C ILE A 155 -16.14 5.85 9.89
N GLY A 156 -15.35 5.41 8.92
CA GLY A 156 -15.66 4.27 8.04
C GLY A 156 -15.68 2.88 8.71
N GLN A 157 -14.91 2.65 9.78
CA GLN A 157 -14.69 1.32 10.37
C GLN A 157 -14.20 0.26 9.32
N MET A 158 -13.83 -0.95 9.76
CA MET A 158 -13.22 -1.97 8.88
C MET A 158 -14.13 -2.42 7.72
N ILE A 159 -15.45 -2.33 7.88
CA ILE A 159 -16.42 -2.77 6.86
C ILE A 159 -16.46 -1.80 5.68
N SER A 160 -16.49 -0.48 5.91
CA SER A 160 -16.46 0.49 4.81
C SER A 160 -15.16 0.38 4.03
N VAL A 161 -14.02 0.23 4.73
CA VAL A 161 -12.69 0.11 4.12
C VAL A 161 -12.62 -1.09 3.16
N ALA A 162 -13.19 -2.24 3.55
CA ALA A 162 -13.15 -3.43 2.69
C ALA A 162 -13.92 -3.24 1.37
N TYR A 163 -15.02 -2.47 1.37
CA TYR A 163 -15.78 -2.18 0.16
C TYR A 163 -15.10 -1.12 -0.71
N THR A 164 -14.54 -0.08 -0.09
CA THR A 164 -13.80 0.97 -0.81
C THR A 164 -12.54 0.41 -1.45
N ASP A 165 -11.80 -0.48 -0.78
CA ASP A 165 -10.59 -1.13 -1.30
C ASP A 165 -10.84 -1.84 -2.65
N ILE A 166 -11.98 -2.52 -2.81
CA ILE A 166 -12.31 -3.25 -4.05
C ILE A 166 -12.59 -2.26 -5.19
N ALA A 167 -13.37 -1.22 -4.92
CA ALA A 167 -13.68 -0.20 -5.91
C ALA A 167 -12.41 0.58 -6.30
N GLN A 168 -11.57 0.91 -5.32
CA GLN A 168 -10.30 1.59 -5.50
C GLN A 168 -9.33 0.74 -6.32
N LEU A 169 -9.17 -0.56 -6.03
CA LEU A 169 -8.29 -1.44 -6.82
C LEU A 169 -8.69 -1.50 -8.30
N LEU A 170 -10.00 -1.64 -8.58
CA LEU A 170 -10.50 -1.62 -9.95
C LEU A 170 -10.25 -0.28 -10.62
N PHE A 171 -10.48 0.81 -9.90
CA PHE A 171 -10.26 2.17 -10.40
C PHE A 171 -8.78 2.47 -10.64
N ILE A 172 -7.87 2.00 -9.78
CA ILE A 172 -6.41 2.11 -9.93
C ILE A 172 -5.97 1.36 -11.18
N THR A 173 -6.37 0.09 -11.28
CA THR A 173 -6.03 -0.77 -12.42
C THR A 173 -6.50 -0.13 -13.71
N PHE A 174 -7.77 0.27 -13.77
CA PHE A 174 -8.34 0.89 -14.96
C PHE A 174 -7.69 2.24 -15.27
N GLY A 175 -7.55 3.13 -14.30
CA GLY A 175 -7.06 4.49 -14.52
C GLY A 175 -5.59 4.56 -14.94
N LEU A 176 -4.74 3.72 -14.35
CA LEU A 176 -3.33 3.65 -14.75
C LEU A 176 -3.16 2.94 -16.09
N VAL A 177 -3.83 1.80 -16.32
CA VAL A 177 -3.74 1.06 -17.59
C VAL A 177 -4.34 1.89 -18.74
N LEU A 178 -5.45 2.60 -18.51
CA LEU A 178 -6.05 3.51 -19.48
C LEU A 178 -5.08 4.62 -19.88
N SER A 179 -4.27 5.11 -18.94
CA SER A 179 -3.31 6.18 -19.20
C SER A 179 -2.15 5.73 -20.11
N LEU A 180 -1.74 4.46 -20.05
CA LEU A 180 -0.54 3.97 -20.75
C LEU A 180 -0.55 4.19 -22.27
N PRO A 181 -1.60 3.81 -23.03
CA PRO A 181 -1.62 4.05 -24.47
C PRO A 181 -1.41 5.53 -24.82
N PHE A 182 -2.09 6.44 -24.11
CA PHE A 182 -1.99 7.88 -24.38
C PHE A 182 -0.58 8.40 -24.15
N ILE A 183 0.04 7.98 -23.04
CA ILE A 183 1.42 8.36 -22.72
C ILE A 183 2.39 7.83 -23.78
N LEU A 184 2.29 6.55 -24.15
CA LEU A 184 3.22 5.92 -25.10
C LEU A 184 3.05 6.41 -26.54
N THR A 185 1.85 6.85 -26.93
CA THR A 185 1.60 7.43 -28.26
C THR A 185 1.90 8.93 -28.35
N ASN A 186 2.28 9.57 -27.25
CA ASN A 186 2.54 11.00 -27.22
C ASN A 186 3.84 11.34 -27.98
N GLU A 187 3.74 12.27 -28.94
CA GLU A 187 4.88 12.68 -29.78
C GLU A 187 6.06 13.23 -28.97
N ASN A 188 5.79 13.83 -27.81
CA ASN A 188 6.83 14.41 -26.94
C ASN A 188 7.56 13.36 -26.09
N VAL A 189 7.06 12.13 -26.00
CA VAL A 189 7.68 11.05 -25.23
C VAL A 189 8.70 10.30 -26.08
N GLY A 190 8.44 10.14 -27.38
CA GLY A 190 9.31 9.37 -28.28
C GLY A 190 9.38 7.87 -27.94
N ASP A 191 10.35 7.18 -28.54
CA ASP A 191 10.54 5.74 -28.35
C ASP A 191 11.37 5.45 -27.09
N ILE A 192 10.72 4.90 -26.05
CA ILE A 192 11.35 4.55 -24.76
C ILE A 192 12.42 3.46 -24.89
N SER A 193 12.43 2.68 -25.98
CA SER A 193 13.46 1.66 -26.18
C SER A 193 14.84 2.27 -26.46
N LYS A 194 14.88 3.51 -26.96
CA LYS A 194 16.14 4.22 -27.27
C LYS A 194 16.85 4.77 -26.04
N SER A 195 16.13 4.97 -24.94
CA SER A 195 16.65 5.45 -23.66
C SER A 195 16.71 4.35 -22.60
N SER A 196 16.69 3.08 -23.02
CA SER A 196 16.80 1.92 -22.13
C SER A 196 17.95 2.05 -21.15
N ASP A 197 19.09 2.54 -21.59
CA ASP A 197 20.29 2.67 -20.76
C ASP A 197 20.08 3.64 -19.58
N THR A 198 19.23 4.65 -19.75
CA THR A 198 18.95 5.66 -18.73
C THR A 198 17.92 5.16 -17.72
N TRP A 199 16.76 4.66 -18.17
CA TRP A 199 15.70 4.25 -17.23
C TRP A 199 15.87 2.83 -16.68
N VAL A 200 16.61 1.95 -17.35
CA VAL A 200 17.06 0.70 -16.72
C VAL A 200 18.11 1.02 -15.65
N GLY A 201 18.98 1.99 -15.94
CA GLY A 201 20.08 2.39 -15.07
C GLY A 201 21.25 1.41 -15.11
N THR A 202 22.36 1.83 -14.49
CA THR A 202 23.59 1.03 -14.43
C THR A 202 23.80 0.43 -13.05
N PHE A 203 24.19 -0.84 -13.00
CA PHE A 203 24.63 -1.50 -11.77
C PHE A 203 26.14 -1.35 -11.59
N ASP A 204 26.56 -0.52 -10.64
CA ASP A 204 27.96 -0.47 -10.23
C ASP A 204 28.21 -1.47 -9.09
N ILE A 205 29.15 -2.37 -9.32
CA ILE A 205 29.51 -3.44 -8.40
C ILE A 205 30.08 -2.91 -7.08
N SER A 206 30.61 -1.68 -7.06
CA SER A 206 31.09 -1.01 -5.85
C SER A 206 29.99 -0.83 -4.80
N PHE A 207 28.73 -0.68 -5.25
CA PHE A 207 27.56 -0.53 -4.38
C PHE A 207 26.78 -1.84 -4.19
N ALA A 208 27.32 -2.99 -4.60
CA ALA A 208 26.63 -4.28 -4.48
C ALA A 208 26.23 -4.61 -3.03
N GLY A 209 27.04 -4.21 -2.05
CA GLY A 209 26.71 -4.38 -0.63
C GLY A 209 25.46 -3.59 -0.21
N GLN A 210 25.37 -2.33 -0.61
CA GLN A 210 24.20 -1.48 -0.35
C GLN A 210 22.96 -2.00 -1.08
N TRP A 211 23.13 -2.46 -2.31
CA TRP A 211 22.04 -3.03 -3.11
C TRP A 211 21.44 -4.26 -2.42
N TRP A 212 22.27 -5.20 -1.96
CA TRP A 212 21.82 -6.39 -1.25
C TRP A 212 21.20 -6.05 0.11
N ASP A 213 21.78 -5.10 0.85
CA ASP A 213 21.22 -4.64 2.13
C ASP A 213 19.80 -4.08 1.93
N LEU A 214 19.61 -3.18 0.96
CA LEU A 214 18.29 -2.63 0.61
C LEU A 214 17.33 -3.73 0.14
N PHE A 215 17.78 -4.65 -0.72
CA PHE A 215 16.94 -5.74 -1.21
C PHE A 215 16.45 -6.66 -0.08
N VAL A 216 17.35 -7.05 0.82
CA VAL A 216 17.03 -7.89 1.99
C VAL A 216 16.11 -7.12 2.94
N ALA A 217 16.38 -5.84 3.20
CA ALA A 217 15.54 -4.99 4.02
C ALA A 217 14.11 -4.88 3.48
N MET A 218 13.95 -4.64 2.17
CA MET A 218 12.63 -4.59 1.53
C MET A 218 11.92 -5.96 1.55
N THR A 219 12.66 -7.04 1.35
CA THR A 219 12.10 -8.40 1.32
C THR A 219 11.63 -8.85 2.70
N LEU A 220 12.52 -8.81 3.70
CA LEU A 220 12.22 -9.27 5.05
C LEU A 220 11.34 -8.28 5.82
N GLY A 221 11.49 -6.97 5.57
CA GLY A 221 10.67 -5.93 6.18
C GLY A 221 9.19 -5.99 5.77
N THR A 222 8.88 -6.55 4.60
CA THR A 222 7.49 -6.75 4.15
C THR A 222 6.75 -7.82 4.96
N ILE A 223 7.46 -8.78 5.57
CA ILE A 223 6.84 -9.90 6.29
C ILE A 223 6.11 -9.42 7.56
N PRO A 224 6.76 -8.73 8.53
CA PRO A 224 6.13 -8.31 9.78
C PRO A 224 5.32 -7.01 9.57
N TRP A 225 4.38 -7.02 8.62
CA TRP A 225 3.51 -5.88 8.39
C TRP A 225 2.08 -6.18 8.85
N GLN A 226 1.59 -5.39 9.82
CA GLN A 226 0.26 -5.59 10.39
C GLN A 226 -0.86 -5.47 9.33
N SER A 227 -0.78 -4.51 8.42
CA SER A 227 -1.75 -4.36 7.32
C SER A 227 -1.88 -5.62 6.46
N TYR A 228 -0.77 -6.35 6.27
CA TYR A 228 -0.78 -7.64 5.59
C TYR A 228 -1.40 -8.73 6.48
N PHE A 229 -0.95 -8.85 7.74
CA PHE A 229 -1.43 -9.89 8.65
C PHE A 229 -2.91 -9.72 9.03
N GLN A 230 -3.44 -8.51 9.11
CA GLN A 230 -4.87 -8.26 9.32
C GLN A 230 -5.73 -8.98 8.29
N ARG A 231 -5.29 -8.96 7.02
CA ARG A 231 -6.03 -9.62 5.94
C ARG A 231 -5.86 -11.13 6.01
N VAL A 232 -4.64 -11.62 6.21
CA VAL A 232 -4.34 -13.05 6.41
C VAL A 232 -5.18 -13.66 7.53
N LEU A 233 -5.27 -12.97 8.67
CA LEU A 233 -5.98 -13.43 9.86
C LEU A 233 -7.51 -13.35 9.71
N SER A 234 -7.99 -12.47 8.83
CA SER A 234 -9.43 -12.35 8.53
C SER A 234 -10.01 -13.48 7.67
N VAL A 235 -9.18 -14.34 7.07
CA VAL A 235 -9.60 -15.43 6.17
C VAL A 235 -10.14 -16.61 7.00
N ARG A 236 -10.94 -17.52 6.42
CA ARG A 236 -11.49 -18.67 7.18
C ARG A 236 -10.49 -19.80 7.43
N SER A 237 -9.51 -19.99 6.55
CA SER A 237 -8.59 -21.13 6.58
C SER A 237 -7.15 -20.70 6.33
N GLY A 238 -6.19 -21.33 7.03
CA GLY A 238 -4.76 -21.09 6.81
C GLY A 238 -4.31 -21.38 5.37
N ARG A 239 -4.87 -22.39 4.69
CA ARG A 239 -4.56 -22.66 3.27
C ARG A 239 -5.04 -21.54 2.36
N GLN A 240 -6.24 -21.00 2.61
CA GLN A 240 -6.75 -19.85 1.86
C GLN A 240 -5.89 -18.62 2.11
N ALA A 241 -5.42 -18.40 3.34
CA ALA A 241 -4.51 -17.30 3.65
C ALA A 241 -3.21 -17.38 2.84
N GLN A 242 -2.59 -18.57 2.72
CA GLN A 242 -1.39 -18.75 1.88
C GLN A 242 -1.65 -18.43 0.41
N ILE A 243 -2.74 -18.96 -0.16
CA ILE A 243 -3.10 -18.72 -1.56
C ILE A 243 -3.29 -17.22 -1.80
N LEU A 244 -4.02 -16.56 -0.91
CA LEU A 244 -4.29 -15.13 -1.04
C LEU A 244 -3.03 -14.27 -0.93
N SER A 245 -2.06 -14.66 -0.10
CA SER A 245 -0.75 -13.98 -0.05
C SER A 245 0.02 -14.09 -1.37
N VAL A 246 0.03 -15.27 -1.99
CA VAL A 246 0.71 -15.50 -3.29
C VAL A 246 0.01 -14.76 -4.44
N VAL A 247 -1.33 -14.80 -4.45
CA VAL A 247 -2.14 -14.05 -5.42
C VAL A 247 -1.94 -12.54 -5.23
N GLY A 248 -1.94 -12.06 -3.99
CA GLY A 248 -1.63 -10.68 -3.64
C GLY A 248 -0.26 -10.24 -4.16
N ALA A 249 0.79 -11.02 -3.88
CA ALA A 249 2.14 -10.77 -4.38
C ALA A 249 2.16 -10.67 -5.91
N SER A 250 1.57 -11.65 -6.60
CA SER A 250 1.53 -11.69 -8.07
C SER A 250 0.79 -10.48 -8.65
N SER A 251 -0.32 -10.09 -8.03
CA SER A 251 -1.09 -8.93 -8.45
C SER A 251 -0.34 -7.61 -8.27
N ALA A 252 0.50 -7.50 -7.23
CA ALA A 252 1.30 -6.31 -7.00
C ALA A 252 2.34 -6.10 -8.09
N VAL A 253 3.00 -7.17 -8.54
CA VAL A 253 3.93 -7.12 -9.68
C VAL A 253 3.22 -6.70 -10.96
N ILE A 254 1.99 -7.17 -11.22
CA ILE A 254 1.24 -6.76 -12.41
C ILE A 254 0.88 -5.28 -12.34
N LEU A 255 0.43 -4.82 -11.17
CA LEU A 255 -0.05 -3.44 -10.98
C LEU A 255 1.07 -2.41 -10.85
N VAL A 256 2.33 -2.83 -10.66
CA VAL A 256 3.48 -1.92 -10.71
C VAL A 256 3.91 -1.58 -12.14
N ILE A 257 3.58 -2.42 -13.12
CA ILE A 257 4.00 -2.25 -14.53
C ILE A 257 3.64 -0.86 -15.07
N PRO A 258 2.41 -0.32 -14.87
CA PRO A 258 2.09 1.02 -15.33
C PRO A 258 3.01 2.09 -14.71
N SER A 259 3.30 2.00 -13.42
CA SER A 259 4.19 2.93 -12.72
C SER A 259 5.63 2.85 -13.25
N VAL A 260 6.08 1.64 -13.60
CA VAL A 260 7.40 1.42 -14.21
C VAL A 260 7.50 2.13 -15.55
N ILE A 261 6.49 1.96 -16.40
CA ILE A 261 6.44 2.59 -17.72
C ILE A 261 6.36 4.12 -17.57
N ILE A 262 5.55 4.63 -16.63
CA ILE A 262 5.43 6.07 -16.38
C ILE A 262 6.78 6.67 -15.93
N GLY A 263 7.51 5.99 -15.04
CA GLY A 263 8.84 6.41 -14.61
C GLY A 263 9.83 6.42 -15.79
N ALA A 264 9.82 5.38 -16.63
CA ALA A 264 10.66 5.32 -17.83
C ALA A 264 10.35 6.46 -18.81
N VAL A 265 9.07 6.73 -19.05
CA VAL A 265 8.63 7.86 -19.90
C VAL A 265 9.14 9.18 -19.36
N ALA A 266 9.11 9.39 -18.04
CA ALA A 266 9.59 10.63 -17.43
C ALA A 266 11.06 10.94 -17.76
N THR A 267 11.90 9.92 -17.92
CA THR A 267 13.31 10.10 -18.31
C THR A 267 13.50 10.44 -19.79
N ASN A 268 12.60 9.95 -20.65
CA ASN A 268 12.72 10.09 -22.11
C ASN A 268 11.99 11.31 -22.66
N ALA A 269 10.99 11.79 -21.95
CA ALA A 269 10.10 12.81 -22.48
C ALA A 269 10.77 14.18 -22.62
N ASP A 270 10.43 14.90 -23.68
CA ASP A 270 10.88 16.26 -23.94
C ASP A 270 10.08 17.26 -23.09
N TRP A 271 10.51 17.43 -21.84
CA TRP A 271 9.87 18.32 -20.88
C TRP A 271 9.91 19.80 -21.29
N ASN A 272 10.81 20.22 -22.20
CA ASN A 272 10.87 21.60 -22.68
C ASN A 272 9.60 22.02 -23.43
N LYS A 273 8.88 21.06 -24.01
CA LYS A 273 7.62 21.28 -24.73
C LYS A 273 6.39 21.15 -23.84
N THR A 274 6.58 20.85 -22.56
CA THR A 274 5.49 20.75 -21.58
C THR A 274 5.30 22.08 -20.86
N ASN A 275 4.20 22.20 -20.10
CA ASN A 275 3.94 23.39 -19.27
C ASN A 275 5.00 23.59 -18.18
N LEU A 276 5.74 22.54 -17.81
CA LEU A 276 6.80 22.59 -16.81
C LEU A 276 8.11 23.17 -17.38
N GLY A 277 8.36 23.00 -18.68
CA GLY A 277 9.53 23.52 -19.39
C GLY A 277 10.88 22.89 -19.03
N GLN A 278 10.97 22.12 -17.94
CA GLN A 278 12.17 21.41 -17.49
C GLN A 278 11.79 20.06 -16.89
N SER A 279 12.76 19.13 -16.83
CA SER A 279 12.52 17.81 -16.23
C SER A 279 12.19 17.96 -14.73
N PRO A 280 11.20 17.20 -14.21
CA PRO A 280 10.92 17.15 -12.78
C PRO A 280 12.15 16.79 -11.94
N MET A 281 13.12 16.05 -12.52
CA MET A 281 14.30 15.61 -11.80
C MET A 281 15.26 16.78 -11.55
N ASP A 282 15.40 17.68 -12.53
CA ASP A 282 16.25 18.87 -12.44
C ASP A 282 15.68 19.89 -11.43
N LEU A 283 14.36 19.88 -11.25
CA LEU A 283 13.65 20.75 -10.31
C LEU A 283 13.57 20.18 -8.88
N ASN A 284 14.20 19.03 -8.60
CA ASN A 284 14.05 18.29 -7.35
C ASN A 284 12.57 17.91 -7.04
N GLN A 285 11.79 17.67 -8.07
CA GLN A 285 10.37 17.29 -8.01
C GLN A 285 10.17 15.81 -8.42
N GLY A 286 11.15 14.96 -8.15
CA GLY A 286 11.11 13.52 -8.48
C GLY A 286 9.88 12.79 -7.93
N SER A 287 9.46 13.14 -6.71
CA SER A 287 8.25 12.60 -6.08
C SER A 287 6.94 13.00 -6.76
N MET A 288 6.98 13.97 -7.67
CA MET A 288 5.86 14.44 -8.47
C MET A 288 5.86 13.87 -9.90
N VAL A 289 6.83 13.01 -10.26
CA VAL A 289 6.98 12.48 -11.62
C VAL A 289 5.70 11.84 -12.12
N LEU A 290 5.14 10.92 -11.36
CA LEU A 290 3.97 10.17 -11.80
C LEU A 290 2.75 11.08 -12.06
N PRO A 291 2.36 11.99 -11.14
CA PRO A 291 1.26 12.91 -11.42
C PRO A 291 1.58 13.93 -12.54
N LEU A 292 2.83 14.40 -12.65
CA LEU A 292 3.22 15.34 -13.70
C LEU A 292 3.20 14.70 -15.09
N VAL A 293 3.62 13.43 -15.22
CA VAL A 293 3.56 12.69 -16.48
C VAL A 293 2.11 12.51 -16.91
N LEU A 294 1.23 12.11 -15.98
CA LEU A 294 -0.20 11.97 -16.27
C LEU A 294 -0.81 13.29 -16.71
N GLN A 295 -0.47 14.41 -16.06
CA GLN A 295 -1.01 15.72 -16.42
C GLN A 295 -0.53 16.21 -17.79
N ASN A 296 0.74 16.04 -18.13
CA ASN A 296 1.33 16.68 -19.31
C ASN A 296 1.28 15.80 -20.57
N PHE A 297 1.25 14.47 -20.41
CA PHE A 297 1.33 13.55 -21.55
C PHE A 297 0.04 12.78 -21.83
N THR A 298 -1.06 13.06 -21.11
CA THR A 298 -2.38 12.50 -21.40
C THR A 298 -3.43 13.58 -21.63
N PRO A 299 -4.52 13.28 -22.36
CA PRO A 299 -5.65 14.19 -22.48
C PRO A 299 -6.28 14.49 -21.11
N ASN A 300 -6.81 15.69 -20.91
CA ASN A 300 -7.36 16.15 -19.63
C ASN A 300 -8.29 15.15 -18.91
N VAL A 301 -9.16 14.46 -19.66
CA VAL A 301 -10.09 13.47 -19.09
C VAL A 301 -9.32 12.26 -18.52
N VAL A 302 -8.32 11.78 -19.26
CA VAL A 302 -7.48 10.65 -18.85
C VAL A 302 -6.59 11.05 -17.68
N ALA A 303 -6.04 12.26 -17.69
CA ALA A 303 -5.25 12.81 -16.59
C ALA A 303 -6.06 12.83 -15.28
N VAL A 304 -7.30 13.32 -15.32
CA VAL A 304 -8.18 13.35 -14.13
C VAL A 304 -8.47 11.93 -13.62
N ILE A 305 -8.74 10.98 -14.53
CA ILE A 305 -8.98 9.57 -14.15
C ILE A 305 -7.71 8.96 -13.54
N GLY A 306 -6.55 9.14 -14.16
CA GLY A 306 -5.26 8.63 -13.70
C GLY A 306 -4.85 9.21 -12.35
N LEU A 307 -4.97 10.53 -12.18
CA LEU A 307 -4.68 11.21 -10.92
C LEU A 307 -5.67 10.84 -9.80
N GLY A 308 -6.94 10.62 -10.16
CA GLY A 308 -7.95 10.04 -9.28
C GLY A 308 -7.58 8.62 -8.86
N ALA A 309 -7.05 7.80 -9.77
CA ALA A 309 -6.56 6.46 -9.48
C ALA A 309 -5.40 6.48 -8.46
N ILE A 310 -4.43 7.39 -8.58
CA ILE A 310 -3.38 7.55 -7.56
C ILE A 310 -4.00 7.89 -6.20
N SER A 311 -4.94 8.83 -6.20
CA SER A 311 -5.61 9.26 -4.98
C SER A 311 -6.34 8.10 -4.31
N ALA A 312 -7.01 7.25 -5.08
CA ALA A 312 -7.63 6.01 -4.60
C ALA A 312 -6.63 5.01 -4.01
N ALA A 313 -5.46 4.83 -4.63
CA ALA A 313 -4.39 3.94 -4.13
C ALA A 313 -3.82 4.42 -2.80
N VAL A 314 -3.58 5.73 -2.68
CA VAL A 314 -3.15 6.35 -1.45
C VAL A 314 -4.19 6.10 -0.34
N MET A 315 -5.45 6.40 -0.61
CA MET A 315 -6.53 6.30 0.37
C MET A 315 -6.64 4.89 0.97
N SER A 316 -6.66 3.84 0.12
CA SER A 316 -6.68 2.43 0.58
C SER A 316 -5.51 2.08 1.51
N SER A 317 -4.33 2.62 1.21
CA SER A 317 -3.11 2.35 1.98
C SER A 317 -3.14 3.00 3.36
N MET A 318 -3.59 4.26 3.40
CA MET A 318 -3.73 4.99 4.64
C MET A 318 -4.76 4.35 5.56
N ASP A 319 -5.92 3.96 5.02
CA ASP A 319 -6.97 3.27 5.78
C ASP A 319 -6.41 2.00 6.45
N SER A 320 -5.64 1.23 5.69
CA SER A 320 -5.00 0.01 6.16
C SER A 320 -3.94 0.26 7.23
N SER A 321 -3.11 1.30 7.06
CA SER A 321 -2.06 1.65 8.03
C SER A 321 -2.67 2.09 9.36
N ILE A 322 -3.66 2.98 9.32
CA ILE A 322 -4.33 3.51 10.53
C ILE A 322 -5.08 2.39 11.24
N LEU A 323 -5.81 1.55 10.51
CA LEU A 323 -6.49 0.40 11.08
C LEU A 323 -5.49 -0.62 11.65
N GLY A 324 -4.36 -0.81 10.97
CA GLY A 324 -3.19 -1.58 11.38
C GLY A 324 -2.72 -1.23 12.78
N SER A 325 -2.20 -0.02 12.91
CA SER A 325 -1.59 0.46 14.15
C SER A 325 -2.61 0.57 15.28
N SER A 326 -3.83 1.05 14.99
CA SER A 326 -4.90 1.15 16.00
C SER A 326 -5.33 -0.21 16.53
N SER A 327 -5.40 -1.25 15.69
CA SER A 327 -5.75 -2.61 16.13
C SER A 327 -4.68 -3.18 17.08
N MET A 328 -3.39 -3.01 16.74
CA MET A 328 -2.29 -3.43 17.61
C MET A 328 -2.31 -2.68 18.93
N PHE A 329 -2.56 -1.37 18.91
CA PHE A 329 -2.68 -0.57 20.11
C PHE A 329 -3.83 -1.06 20.99
N THR A 330 -5.04 -1.17 20.44
CA THR A 330 -6.24 -1.51 21.22
C THR A 330 -6.15 -2.92 21.79
N TYR A 331 -5.66 -3.89 21.00
CA TYR A 331 -5.64 -5.29 21.39
C TYR A 331 -4.42 -5.66 22.24
N ASN A 332 -3.21 -5.36 21.78
CA ASN A 332 -1.98 -5.82 22.45
C ASN A 332 -1.58 -4.92 23.62
N ILE A 333 -1.85 -3.62 23.54
CA ILE A 333 -1.40 -2.64 24.54
C ILE A 333 -2.55 -2.27 25.49
N TYR A 334 -3.63 -1.69 24.97
CA TYR A 334 -4.70 -1.11 25.78
C TYR A 334 -5.47 -2.18 26.57
N ALA A 335 -5.93 -3.25 25.91
CA ALA A 335 -6.71 -4.30 26.58
C ALA A 335 -5.91 -4.98 27.70
N GLN A 336 -4.59 -5.12 27.52
CA GLN A 336 -3.72 -5.85 28.44
C GLN A 336 -3.27 -4.99 29.62
N LEU A 337 -2.99 -3.69 29.39
CA LEU A 337 -2.54 -2.78 30.44
C LEU A 337 -3.70 -2.19 31.25
N PHE A 338 -4.82 -1.86 30.61
CA PHE A 338 -5.90 -1.08 31.23
C PHE A 338 -7.21 -1.87 31.41
N ARG A 339 -7.33 -3.04 30.79
CA ARG A 339 -8.55 -3.86 30.84
C ARG A 339 -8.25 -5.32 31.19
N THR A 340 -7.42 -5.53 32.20
CA THR A 340 -7.20 -6.83 32.82
C THR A 340 -8.45 -7.24 33.60
N LYS A 341 -9.35 -7.99 32.95
CA LYS A 341 -10.41 -8.79 33.59
C LYS A 341 -10.57 -10.09 32.84
#